data_AF-A0A850G936-F1
#
_entry.id   AF-A0A850G936-F1
#
_cell.length_a   1.000
_cell.length_b   1.000
_cell.length_c   1.000
_cell.angle_alpha   90.00
_cell.angle_beta   90.00
_cell.angle_gamma   90.00
#
_symmetry.space_group_name_H-M   'P 1'
#
loop_
_entity.id
_entity.type
_entity.pdbx_description
1 polymer ?
#
loop_
_entity_poly.entity_id
_entity_poly.type
_entity_poly.pdbx_seq_one_letter_code
_entity_poly.pdbx_strand_id
1 'polypeptide(L)'
;MGAIDVGLSLSSFTFWNVVLNINTPSFAALVMALRLVAWISHLYALTLPVRAWQRGDASDELTLAADQALQQIQRPFLLAYSLGWVVTEVVVLTVAFRGSLDSGLYATSMLSGTSLVLSLPAVMLPTLRHAVFDLHSEIAGDLEQRGLVPKRPRLTLTRNLKVVFLSLAASALMGMGGMTAMLTGQAGQARALDEGRHLVELDVVRVQSGRALERGALVDGVDALPEALQAQLRGGEHEETSPAVYVSAAKEVQAAMPLEDGRWVVVHLPYDDSAWLLVLLLAGISLVSLYPVVLATHALSRTVVGPLERLDEATRRIVETGVLRGQGRLVSLANDEFSDLAGNFNRMLDIFEELAGAAARVAEGDLCVRLDRPGELQEAFRAMVVKLDEVVVQIRATALEVAAASAEIEASIQEQERASDEQAKSLREVGVAVGDLAESAEAITSAAAAVLDDAEQTHANTDAMVARITELGEQTVGITELLGLIAEIAERSDLLALNGSLEAVRAGEAGRGFALVAAEMRRLAERVTGIVADVGGQVSTIRSASTASQAATNESRELAENTAGAARKISYETEQQGRSTEQLAVAVHQVVEIAAATSAATSQTRATAEGLRAHAESLEQLTAQFHLRGDD
;
A
#
# COMPACT_ATOMS: atom_id res chain seq x y z
N MET A 1 23.98 22.73 -39.69
CA MET A 1 22.98 22.81 -40.77
C MET A 1 22.69 24.23 -41.23
N GLY A 2 22.46 25.20 -40.33
CA GLY A 2 22.40 26.62 -40.72
C GLY A 2 23.62 27.08 -41.53
N ALA A 3 24.81 26.61 -41.16
CA ALA A 3 26.05 26.88 -41.90
C ALA A 3 26.14 26.21 -43.29
N ILE A 4 25.37 25.15 -43.58
CA ILE A 4 25.40 24.47 -44.89
C ILE A 4 24.40 25.13 -45.84
N ASP A 5 23.22 25.53 -45.39
CA ASP A 5 22.25 26.27 -46.22
C ASP A 5 22.74 27.71 -46.48
N VAL A 6 23.32 28.37 -45.46
CA VAL A 6 24.03 29.65 -45.60
C VAL A 6 25.33 29.50 -46.39
N GLY A 7 26.04 28.39 -46.20
CA GLY A 7 27.28 28.10 -46.92
C GLY A 7 27.05 27.82 -48.40
N LEU A 8 26.04 27.01 -48.75
CA LEU A 8 25.62 26.78 -50.14
C LEU A 8 25.19 28.08 -50.79
N SER A 9 24.37 28.89 -50.11
CA SER A 9 23.91 30.18 -50.67
C SER A 9 25.05 31.21 -50.85
N LEU A 10 25.99 31.33 -49.90
CA LEU A 10 27.14 32.23 -50.06
C LEU A 10 28.18 31.70 -51.07
N SER A 11 28.53 30.42 -51.01
CA SER A 11 29.62 29.84 -51.81
C SER A 11 29.26 29.67 -53.29
N SER A 12 28.03 29.25 -53.59
CA SER A 12 27.58 29.09 -54.99
C SER A 12 27.36 30.44 -55.69
N PHE A 13 26.98 31.48 -54.93
CA PHE A 13 26.83 32.82 -55.48
C PHE A 13 28.17 33.53 -55.68
N THR A 14 29.06 33.55 -54.69
CA THR A 14 30.33 34.30 -54.77
C THR A 14 31.32 33.68 -55.76
N PHE A 15 31.42 32.35 -55.83
CA PHE A 15 32.37 31.67 -56.73
C PHE A 15 32.00 31.85 -58.22
N TRP A 16 30.72 31.73 -58.59
CA TRP A 16 30.33 31.74 -59.99
C TRP A 16 30.03 33.13 -60.57
N ASN A 17 29.64 34.09 -59.72
CA ASN A 17 29.49 35.49 -60.12
C ASN A 17 30.85 36.11 -60.53
N VAL A 18 31.93 35.70 -59.86
CA VAL A 18 33.29 36.12 -60.19
C VAL A 18 33.88 35.38 -61.40
N VAL A 19 33.53 34.11 -61.60
CA VAL A 19 34.18 33.25 -62.62
C VAL A 19 33.49 33.24 -63.99
N LEU A 20 32.17 33.40 -64.08
CA LEU A 20 31.46 33.18 -65.36
C LEU A 20 30.66 34.36 -65.92
N ASN A 21 30.49 35.47 -65.19
CA ASN A 21 29.71 36.63 -65.65
C ASN A 21 28.32 36.25 -66.23
N ILE A 22 27.66 35.23 -65.65
CA ILE A 22 26.39 34.69 -66.14
C ILE A 22 25.23 35.54 -65.60
N ASN A 23 24.60 36.30 -66.49
CA ASN A 23 23.34 37.01 -66.28
C ASN A 23 22.17 36.22 -66.89
N THR A 24 21.82 35.03 -66.37
CA THR A 24 20.63 34.29 -66.87
C THR A 24 19.70 33.76 -65.76
N PRO A 25 18.36 33.77 -65.97
CA PRO A 25 17.37 33.37 -64.96
C PRO A 25 17.36 31.84 -64.74
N SER A 26 17.90 31.09 -65.70
CA SER A 26 18.11 29.64 -65.61
C SER A 26 19.06 29.24 -64.49
N PHE A 27 20.00 30.10 -64.10
CA PHE A 27 20.94 29.82 -63.00
C PHE A 27 20.27 29.95 -61.62
N ALA A 28 19.45 30.98 -61.39
CA ALA A 28 18.69 31.13 -60.16
C ALA A 28 17.71 29.95 -59.96
N ALA A 29 17.07 29.51 -61.04
CA ALA A 29 16.22 28.32 -61.04
C ALA A 29 17.02 27.04 -60.71
N LEU A 30 18.24 26.89 -61.23
CA LEU A 30 19.12 25.75 -60.90
C LEU A 30 19.54 25.75 -59.42
N VAL A 31 19.87 26.90 -58.85
CA VAL A 31 20.22 27.03 -57.42
C VAL A 31 19.02 26.68 -56.54
N MET A 32 17.81 27.14 -56.89
CA MET A 32 16.59 26.76 -56.18
C MET A 32 16.29 25.26 -56.31
N ALA A 33 16.48 24.66 -57.49
CA ALA A 33 16.29 23.24 -57.71
C ALA A 33 17.28 22.38 -56.91
N LEU A 34 18.58 22.72 -56.91
CA LEU A 34 19.59 22.05 -56.11
C LEU A 34 19.29 22.15 -54.61
N ARG A 35 18.79 23.31 -54.16
CA ARG A 35 18.37 23.52 -52.78
C ARG A 35 17.16 22.67 -52.40
N LEU A 36 16.17 22.59 -53.27
CA LEU A 36 15.00 21.72 -53.08
C LEU A 36 15.43 20.25 -52.97
N VAL A 37 16.34 19.79 -53.82
CA VAL A 37 16.87 18.42 -53.78
C VAL A 37 17.67 18.14 -52.50
N ALA A 38 18.58 19.04 -52.11
CA ALA A 38 19.33 18.92 -50.86
C ALA A 38 18.41 18.90 -49.63
N TRP A 39 17.36 19.71 -49.66
CA TRP A 39 16.35 19.79 -48.60
C TRP A 39 15.49 18.53 -48.51
N ILE A 40 14.97 18.04 -49.64
CA ILE A 40 14.20 16.78 -49.70
C ILE A 40 15.07 15.61 -49.23
N SER A 41 16.32 15.53 -49.68
CA SER A 41 17.28 14.50 -49.26
C SER A 41 17.52 14.53 -47.74
N HIS A 42 17.64 15.71 -47.14
CA HIS A 42 17.87 15.81 -45.70
C HIS A 42 16.61 15.54 -44.87
N LEU A 43 15.45 16.05 -45.30
CA LEU A 43 14.17 15.74 -44.67
C LEU A 43 13.90 14.23 -44.73
N TYR A 44 14.25 13.59 -45.84
CA TYR A 44 14.21 12.14 -45.99
C TYR A 44 15.14 11.45 -44.98
N ALA A 45 16.37 11.93 -44.78
CA ALA A 45 17.31 11.36 -43.82
C ALA A 45 16.86 11.54 -42.36
N LEU A 46 16.35 12.71 -41.98
CA LEU A 46 15.86 12.98 -40.63
C LEU A 46 14.58 12.19 -40.31
N THR A 47 13.75 11.88 -41.30
CA THR A 47 12.53 11.10 -41.11
C THR A 47 12.74 9.58 -41.22
N LEU A 48 13.99 9.11 -41.40
CA LEU A 48 14.30 7.67 -41.42
C LEU A 48 13.83 6.94 -40.15
N PRO A 49 14.12 7.42 -38.92
CA PRO A 49 13.67 6.77 -37.69
C PRO A 49 12.14 6.75 -37.57
N VAL A 50 11.51 7.88 -37.90
CA VAL A 50 10.05 8.02 -37.95
C VAL A 50 9.40 7.03 -38.90
N ARG A 51 9.96 6.86 -40.10
CA ARG A 51 9.43 5.92 -41.10
C ARG A 51 9.73 4.47 -40.77
N ALA A 52 10.80 4.20 -40.03
CA ALA A 52 11.06 2.88 -39.50
C ALA A 52 10.01 2.53 -38.42
N TRP A 53 9.68 3.50 -37.55
CA TRP A 53 8.62 3.38 -36.55
C TRP A 53 7.25 3.17 -37.21
N GLN A 54 6.88 3.99 -38.20
CA GLN A 54 5.61 3.85 -38.95
C GLN A 54 5.48 2.52 -39.72
N ARG A 55 6.61 1.86 -40.07
CA ARG A 55 6.60 0.55 -40.73
C ARG A 55 6.39 -0.61 -39.75
N GLY A 56 6.15 -0.31 -38.46
CA GLY A 56 5.84 -1.29 -37.43
C GLY A 56 7.05 -1.83 -36.68
N ASP A 57 8.23 -1.19 -36.82
CA ASP A 57 9.41 -1.57 -36.04
C ASP A 57 9.30 -0.93 -34.64
N ALA A 58 8.89 -1.75 -33.67
CA ALA A 58 8.29 -1.33 -32.41
C ALA A 58 9.27 -1.40 -31.23
N SER A 59 10.56 -1.09 -31.42
CA SER A 59 11.54 -1.09 -30.32
C SER A 59 11.58 0.25 -29.59
N ASP A 60 11.80 0.21 -28.28
CA ASP A 60 11.80 1.40 -27.42
C ASP A 60 12.90 2.42 -27.83
N GLU A 61 14.06 1.93 -28.25
CA GLU A 61 15.14 2.77 -28.81
C GLU A 61 14.69 3.49 -30.08
N LEU A 62 13.90 2.83 -30.93
CA LEU A 62 13.47 3.37 -32.21
C LEU A 62 12.30 4.35 -32.05
N THR A 63 11.39 4.11 -31.10
CA THR A 63 10.36 5.09 -30.70
C THR A 63 10.99 6.34 -30.09
N LEU A 64 12.00 6.20 -29.22
CA LEU A 64 12.76 7.34 -28.68
C LEU A 64 13.57 8.07 -29.77
N ALA A 65 14.19 7.33 -30.69
CA ALA A 65 14.90 7.91 -31.83
C ALA A 65 13.96 8.65 -32.79
N ALA A 66 12.73 8.16 -32.98
CA ALA A 66 11.70 8.82 -33.77
C ALA A 66 11.22 10.13 -33.11
N ASP A 67 10.99 10.15 -31.80
CA ASP A 67 10.67 11.37 -31.05
C ASP A 67 11.83 12.39 -31.12
N GLN A 68 13.06 11.94 -30.92
CA GLN A 68 14.24 12.80 -31.04
C GLN A 68 14.41 13.34 -32.47
N ALA A 69 14.17 12.53 -33.49
CA ALA A 69 14.25 12.95 -34.88
C ALA A 69 13.23 14.05 -35.20
N LEU A 70 12.00 13.94 -34.71
CA LEU A 70 10.99 14.98 -34.88
C LEU A 70 11.33 16.28 -34.13
N GLN A 71 11.91 16.18 -32.94
CA GLN A 71 12.39 17.35 -32.21
C GLN A 71 13.55 18.05 -32.92
N GLN A 72 14.46 17.28 -33.52
CA GLN A 72 15.58 17.82 -34.30
C GLN A 72 15.11 18.51 -35.58
N ILE A 73 13.96 18.13 -36.13
CA ILE A 73 13.35 18.85 -37.26
C ILE A 73 12.92 20.25 -36.78
N GLN A 74 12.21 20.41 -35.67
CA GLN A 74 11.57 21.70 -35.33
C GLN A 74 12.52 22.91 -35.11
N ARG A 75 13.63 22.75 -34.38
CA ARG A 75 14.50 23.90 -33.97
C ARG A 75 15.33 24.53 -35.09
N PRO A 76 16.21 23.78 -35.78
CA PRO A 76 17.03 24.34 -36.84
C PRO A 76 16.21 24.65 -38.10
N PHE A 77 15.08 23.97 -38.32
CA PHE A 77 14.27 24.13 -39.50
C PHE A 77 13.68 25.53 -39.63
N LEU A 78 12.94 26.00 -38.62
CA LEU A 78 12.28 27.32 -38.73
C LEU A 78 13.29 28.45 -38.90
N LEU A 79 14.45 28.34 -38.24
CA LEU A 79 15.50 29.34 -38.30
C LEU A 79 16.31 29.27 -39.61
N ALA A 80 16.67 28.07 -40.09
CA ALA A 80 17.37 27.91 -41.36
C ALA A 80 16.46 28.23 -42.56
N TYR A 81 15.19 27.83 -42.50
CA TYR A 81 14.18 28.14 -43.50
C TYR A 81 14.00 29.65 -43.63
N SER A 82 13.71 30.33 -42.51
CA SER A 82 13.55 31.79 -42.49
C SER A 82 14.78 32.53 -43.01
N LEU A 83 15.96 32.22 -42.48
CA LEU A 83 17.20 32.90 -42.85
C LEU A 83 17.57 32.65 -44.31
N GLY A 84 17.41 31.41 -44.78
CA GLY A 84 17.74 31.05 -46.14
C GLY A 84 16.77 31.65 -47.17
N TRP A 85 15.52 31.96 -46.81
CA TRP A 85 14.63 32.73 -47.69
C TRP A 85 15.07 34.18 -47.83
N VAL A 86 15.42 34.82 -46.71
CA VAL A 86 15.95 36.20 -46.72
C VAL A 86 17.20 36.29 -47.58
N VAL A 87 18.12 35.33 -47.48
CA VAL A 87 19.35 35.30 -48.31
C VAL A 87 19.03 35.13 -49.80
N THR A 88 18.13 34.22 -50.18
CA THR A 88 17.73 34.04 -51.59
C THR A 88 17.13 35.33 -52.16
N GLU A 89 16.24 35.99 -51.42
CA GLU A 89 15.60 37.23 -51.86
C GLU A 89 16.63 38.35 -52.06
N VAL A 90 17.56 38.53 -51.11
CA VAL A 90 18.66 39.50 -51.26
C VAL A 90 19.50 39.20 -52.50
N VAL A 91 19.79 37.93 -52.77
CA VAL A 91 20.56 37.50 -53.95
C VAL A 91 19.80 37.79 -55.25
N VAL A 92 18.51 37.43 -55.32
CA VAL A 92 17.65 37.67 -56.49
C VAL A 92 17.52 39.17 -56.77
N LEU A 93 17.29 39.98 -55.73
CA LEU A 93 17.24 41.44 -55.82
C LEU A 93 18.57 42.02 -56.32
N THR A 94 19.70 41.52 -55.81
CA THR A 94 21.03 42.00 -56.21
C THR A 94 21.33 41.68 -57.68
N VAL A 95 20.95 40.49 -58.15
CA VAL A 95 21.07 40.12 -59.58
C VAL A 95 20.15 40.99 -60.44
N ALA A 96 18.91 41.22 -60.01
CA ALA A 96 17.96 42.08 -60.71
C ALA A 96 18.43 43.54 -60.81
N PHE A 97 19.11 44.06 -59.77
CA PHE A 97 19.64 45.42 -59.75
C PHE A 97 20.87 45.59 -60.66
N ARG A 98 21.66 44.53 -60.85
CA ARG A 98 22.93 44.57 -61.58
C ARG A 98 22.77 44.26 -63.08
N GLY A 99 21.81 43.41 -63.43
CA GLY A 99 21.42 43.17 -64.82
C GLY A 99 20.50 44.28 -65.31
N SER A 100 21.02 45.26 -66.03
CA SER A 100 20.20 46.28 -66.67
C SER A 100 19.16 45.62 -67.58
N LEU A 101 17.89 45.81 -67.22
CA LEU A 101 16.67 45.75 -68.02
C LEU A 101 16.85 45.59 -69.54
N ASP A 102 17.01 44.35 -70.03
CA ASP A 102 17.07 44.10 -71.48
C ASP A 102 16.15 42.98 -72.00
N SER A 103 15.24 42.43 -71.20
CA SER A 103 14.12 41.67 -71.77
C SER A 103 12.94 41.50 -70.81
N GLY A 104 11.73 41.72 -71.34
CA GLY A 104 10.47 41.47 -70.63
C GLY A 104 10.28 40.04 -70.11
N LEU A 105 11.07 39.08 -70.62
CA LEU A 105 11.13 37.71 -70.09
C LEU A 105 11.67 37.63 -68.66
N TYR A 106 12.58 38.52 -68.24
CA TYR A 106 13.10 38.51 -66.86
C TYR A 106 12.06 39.00 -65.87
N ALA A 107 11.24 39.98 -66.25
CA ALA A 107 10.18 40.53 -65.39
C ALA A 107 9.10 39.47 -65.08
N THR A 108 8.64 38.76 -66.11
CA THR A 108 7.64 37.69 -65.95
C THR A 108 8.21 36.50 -65.17
N SER A 109 9.48 36.15 -65.37
CA SER A 109 10.17 35.12 -64.58
C SER A 109 10.25 35.50 -63.10
N MET A 110 10.58 36.75 -62.77
CA MET A 110 10.66 37.23 -61.39
C MET A 110 9.29 37.39 -60.71
N LEU A 111 8.26 37.83 -61.44
CA LEU A 111 6.87 37.85 -60.98
C LEU A 111 6.35 36.44 -60.63
N SER A 112 6.70 35.44 -61.43
CA SER A 112 6.37 34.04 -61.15
C SER A 112 7.15 33.49 -59.94
N GLY A 113 8.42 33.87 -59.78
CA GLY A 113 9.25 33.46 -58.63
C GLY A 113 8.75 34.03 -57.30
N THR A 114 8.48 35.33 -57.23
CA THR A 114 8.02 36.02 -56.01
C THR A 114 6.59 35.63 -55.60
N SER A 115 5.69 35.40 -56.54
CA SER A 115 4.35 34.85 -56.24
C SER A 115 4.41 33.40 -55.74
N LEU A 116 5.38 32.60 -56.21
CA LEU A 116 5.66 31.27 -55.66
C LEU A 116 6.14 31.37 -54.20
N VAL A 117 6.99 32.34 -53.88
CA VAL A 117 7.51 32.57 -52.52
C VAL A 117 6.41 32.98 -51.55
N LEU A 118 5.46 33.82 -51.97
CA LEU A 118 4.33 34.24 -51.12
C LEU A 118 3.28 33.15 -50.90
N SER A 119 3.14 32.22 -51.87
CA SER A 119 2.18 31.09 -51.77
C SER A 119 2.77 29.85 -51.10
N LEU A 120 4.10 29.68 -51.08
CA LEU A 120 4.75 28.50 -50.50
C LEU A 120 4.43 28.28 -49.01
N PRO A 121 4.38 29.30 -48.13
CA PRO A 121 3.99 29.11 -46.73
C PRO A 121 2.58 28.54 -46.60
N ALA A 122 1.64 28.94 -47.46
CA ALA A 122 0.26 28.42 -47.45
C ALA A 122 0.18 26.95 -47.90
N VAL A 123 1.11 26.50 -48.74
CA VAL A 123 1.24 25.09 -49.18
C VAL A 123 2.05 24.24 -48.19
N MET A 124 3.06 24.84 -47.54
CA MET A 124 3.97 24.17 -46.62
C MET A 124 3.41 24.04 -45.19
N LEU A 125 2.59 24.98 -44.71
CA LEU A 125 2.01 24.90 -43.36
C LEU A 125 1.15 23.64 -43.15
N PRO A 126 0.26 23.25 -44.08
CA PRO A 126 -0.54 22.03 -43.95
C PRO A 126 0.31 20.75 -43.95
N THR A 127 1.36 20.69 -44.78
CA THR A 127 2.28 19.55 -44.86
C THR A 127 3.17 19.47 -43.62
N LEU A 128 3.63 20.61 -43.10
CA LEU A 128 4.33 20.69 -41.81
C LEU A 128 3.41 20.33 -40.64
N ARG A 129 2.13 20.70 -40.67
CA ARG A 129 1.16 20.30 -39.64
C ARG A 129 1.10 18.78 -39.51
N HIS A 130 0.94 18.08 -40.62
CA HIS A 130 0.86 16.62 -40.60
C HIS A 130 2.21 15.97 -40.22
N ALA A 131 3.32 16.45 -40.80
CA ALA A 131 4.64 15.89 -40.53
C ALA A 131 5.18 16.18 -39.13
N VAL A 132 4.66 17.21 -38.45
CA VAL A 132 5.19 17.68 -37.16
C VAL A 132 4.20 17.49 -36.02
N PHE A 133 2.91 17.76 -36.17
CA PHE A 133 1.97 17.70 -35.03
C PHE A 133 1.29 16.36 -34.88
N ASP A 134 0.67 15.85 -35.95
CA ASP A 134 -0.09 14.60 -35.90
C ASP A 134 0.83 13.44 -35.50
N LEU A 135 2.00 13.38 -36.13
CA LEU A 135 3.01 12.36 -35.86
C LEU A 135 3.63 12.44 -34.45
N HIS A 136 3.82 13.65 -33.90
CA HIS A 136 4.26 13.80 -32.51
C HIS A 136 3.20 13.29 -31.53
N SER A 137 1.92 13.48 -31.83
CA SER A 137 0.83 13.00 -30.98
C SER A 137 0.72 11.48 -30.97
N GLU A 138 0.88 10.85 -32.15
CA GLU A 138 0.88 9.39 -32.27
C GLU A 138 2.07 8.76 -31.54
N ILE A 139 3.29 9.29 -31.72
CA ILE A 139 4.48 8.81 -31.00
C ILE A 139 4.39 9.09 -29.50
N ALA A 140 3.80 10.23 -29.09
CA ALA A 140 3.57 10.51 -27.67
C ALA A 140 2.64 9.48 -27.03
N GLY A 141 1.57 9.07 -27.74
CA GLY A 141 0.67 8.01 -27.29
C GLY A 141 1.37 6.65 -27.18
N ASP A 142 2.24 6.30 -28.13
CA ASP A 142 3.04 5.06 -28.09
C ASP A 142 4.07 5.10 -26.93
N LEU A 143 4.73 6.23 -26.71
CA LEU A 143 5.65 6.42 -25.57
C LEU A 143 4.93 6.28 -24.22
N GLU A 144 3.72 6.84 -24.09
CA GLU A 144 2.90 6.74 -22.88
C GLU A 144 2.43 5.31 -22.62
N GLN A 145 1.94 4.60 -23.65
CA GLN A 145 1.57 3.18 -23.55
C GLN A 145 2.74 2.29 -23.12
N ARG A 146 3.97 2.68 -23.46
CA ARG A 146 5.21 1.97 -23.10
C ARG A 146 5.84 2.44 -21.79
N GLY A 147 5.28 3.47 -21.13
CA GLY A 147 5.84 4.05 -19.91
C GLY A 147 7.19 4.75 -20.10
N LEU A 148 7.53 5.17 -21.33
CA LEU A 148 8.77 5.86 -21.66
C LEU A 148 8.57 7.37 -21.51
N VAL A 149 9.40 8.04 -20.70
CA VAL A 149 9.33 9.49 -20.49
C VAL A 149 10.37 10.20 -21.37
N PRO A 150 9.99 10.82 -22.50
CA PRO A 150 10.95 11.52 -23.35
C PRO A 150 11.46 12.80 -22.69
N LYS A 151 12.78 13.01 -22.72
CA LYS A 151 13.38 14.30 -22.33
C LYS A 151 13.18 15.33 -23.44
N ARG A 152 12.04 16.03 -23.42
CA ARG A 152 11.76 17.10 -24.39
C ARG A 152 12.33 18.44 -23.90
N PRO A 153 13.23 19.11 -24.62
CA PRO A 153 13.69 20.44 -24.25
C PRO A 153 12.57 21.47 -24.48
N ARG A 154 12.34 22.35 -23.50
CA ARG A 154 11.30 23.40 -23.60
C ARG A 154 11.49 24.23 -24.89
N LEU A 155 10.47 24.25 -25.72
CA LEU A 155 10.38 25.11 -26.90
C LEU A 155 9.48 26.30 -26.53
N THR A 156 10.04 27.50 -26.48
CA THR A 156 9.24 28.70 -26.25
C THR A 156 8.51 29.05 -27.55
N LEU A 157 7.20 28.76 -27.58
CA LEU A 157 6.32 29.06 -28.71
C LEU A 157 6.47 30.51 -29.18
N THR A 158 6.64 31.44 -28.24
CA THR A 158 6.92 32.86 -28.45
C THR A 158 8.16 33.13 -29.29
N ARG A 159 9.26 32.39 -29.07
CA ARG A 159 10.52 32.61 -29.79
C ARG A 159 10.39 32.16 -31.24
N ASN A 160 9.74 31.01 -31.47
CA ASN A 160 9.56 30.47 -32.80
C ASN A 160 8.56 31.29 -33.63
N LEU A 161 7.43 31.72 -33.03
CA LEU A 161 6.48 32.60 -33.70
C LEU A 161 7.13 33.93 -34.11
N LYS A 162 7.93 34.54 -33.24
CA LYS A 162 8.69 35.76 -33.57
C LYS A 162 9.61 35.58 -34.77
N VAL A 163 10.37 34.49 -34.83
CA VAL A 163 11.28 34.21 -35.95
C VAL A 163 10.50 34.02 -37.25
N VAL A 164 9.42 33.23 -37.22
CA VAL A 164 8.60 32.95 -38.41
C VAL A 164 7.92 34.22 -38.93
N PHE A 165 7.25 34.98 -38.07
CA PHE A 165 6.55 36.19 -38.49
C PHE A 165 7.50 37.30 -38.96
N LEU A 166 8.64 37.49 -38.28
CA LEU A 166 9.65 38.46 -38.70
C LEU A 166 10.22 38.10 -40.07
N SER A 167 10.43 36.82 -40.33
CA SER A 167 10.92 36.34 -41.62
C SER A 167 9.90 36.48 -42.75
N LEU A 168 8.63 36.12 -42.52
CA LEU A 168 7.55 36.29 -43.49
C LEU A 168 7.37 37.75 -43.87
N ALA A 169 7.44 38.64 -42.88
CA ALA A 169 7.35 40.06 -43.13
C ALA A 169 8.56 40.55 -43.94
N ALA A 170 9.80 40.28 -43.50
CA ALA A 170 11.00 40.69 -44.22
C ALA A 170 11.00 40.24 -45.69
N SER A 171 10.58 39.01 -45.97
CA SER A 171 10.47 38.48 -47.33
C SER A 171 9.40 39.21 -48.17
N ALA A 172 8.21 39.46 -47.60
CA ALA A 172 7.16 40.19 -48.31
C ALA A 172 7.59 41.63 -48.68
N LEU A 173 8.32 42.29 -47.78
CA LEU A 173 8.86 43.63 -47.99
C LEU A 173 9.88 43.68 -49.12
N MET A 174 10.83 42.75 -49.10
CA MET A 174 11.88 42.64 -50.11
C MET A 174 11.29 42.33 -51.49
N GLY A 175 10.33 41.40 -51.57
CA GLY A 175 9.66 41.03 -52.83
C GLY A 175 8.84 42.17 -53.44
N MET A 176 8.01 42.86 -52.66
CA MET A 176 7.18 43.97 -53.16
C MET A 176 8.02 45.20 -53.55
N GLY A 177 9.05 45.53 -52.76
CA GLY A 177 9.95 46.64 -53.06
C GLY A 177 10.74 46.41 -54.35
N GLY A 178 11.27 45.21 -54.55
CA GLY A 178 11.98 44.82 -55.77
C GLY A 178 11.12 44.84 -57.03
N MET A 179 9.91 44.25 -56.94
CA MET A 179 8.99 44.17 -58.07
C MET A 179 8.54 45.55 -58.56
N THR A 180 8.25 46.46 -57.63
CA THR A 180 7.79 47.80 -58.00
C THR A 180 8.92 48.63 -58.60
N ALA A 181 10.14 48.54 -58.06
CA ALA A 181 11.35 49.14 -58.63
C ALA A 181 11.52 48.76 -60.10
N MET A 182 11.42 47.46 -60.37
CA MET A 182 11.59 46.87 -61.70
C MET A 182 10.51 47.34 -62.67
N LEU A 183 9.23 47.28 -62.27
CA LEU A 183 8.11 47.71 -63.11
C LEU A 183 8.20 49.20 -63.45
N THR A 184 8.59 50.05 -62.49
CA THR A 184 8.75 51.48 -62.77
C THR A 184 9.94 51.80 -63.67
N GLY A 185 11.06 51.10 -63.51
CA GLY A 185 12.21 51.24 -64.40
C GLY A 185 11.88 50.83 -65.84
N GLN A 186 11.20 49.69 -66.02
CA GLN A 186 10.75 49.22 -67.34
C GLN A 186 9.73 50.16 -67.97
N ALA A 187 8.75 50.63 -67.20
CA ALA A 187 7.74 51.55 -67.72
C ALA A 187 8.35 52.90 -68.13
N GLY A 188 9.34 53.41 -67.38
CA GLY A 188 10.07 54.63 -67.72
C GLY A 188 10.85 54.48 -69.03
N GLN A 189 11.63 53.41 -69.14
CA GLN A 189 12.40 53.09 -70.36
C GLN A 189 11.48 52.90 -71.58
N ALA A 190 10.37 52.18 -71.44
CA ALA A 190 9.42 51.95 -72.52
C ALA A 190 8.75 53.24 -73.02
N ARG A 191 8.38 54.15 -72.10
CA ARG A 191 7.83 55.47 -72.48
C ARG A 191 8.87 56.33 -73.20
N ALA A 192 10.10 56.35 -72.71
CA ALA A 192 11.17 57.14 -73.35
C ALA A 192 11.52 56.60 -74.75
N LEU A 193 11.47 55.27 -74.94
CA LEU A 193 11.62 54.64 -76.26
C LEU A 193 10.52 55.08 -77.24
N ASP A 194 9.27 55.07 -76.80
CA ASP A 194 8.12 55.49 -77.63
C ASP A 194 8.14 57.00 -77.94
N GLU A 195 8.46 57.82 -76.94
CA GLU A 195 8.61 59.27 -77.12
C GLU A 195 9.78 59.61 -78.07
N GLY A 196 10.90 58.89 -77.97
CA GLY A 196 12.02 59.00 -78.90
C GLY A 196 11.63 58.70 -80.34
N ARG A 197 10.83 57.64 -80.58
CA ARG A 197 10.28 57.31 -81.91
C ARG A 197 9.43 58.46 -82.45
N HIS A 198 8.45 58.89 -81.68
CA HIS A 198 7.50 59.91 -82.11
C HIS A 198 8.19 61.26 -82.40
N LEU A 199 9.19 61.64 -81.60
CA LEU A 199 9.91 62.90 -81.78
C LEU A 199 10.76 62.90 -83.05
N VAL A 200 11.42 61.79 -83.36
CA VAL A 200 12.19 61.66 -84.61
C VAL A 200 11.26 61.73 -85.82
N GLU A 201 10.13 61.04 -85.82
CA GLU A 201 9.15 61.10 -86.91
C GLU A 201 8.62 62.52 -87.13
N LEU A 202 8.30 63.24 -86.05
CA LEU A 202 7.86 64.64 -86.12
C LEU A 202 8.93 65.56 -86.71
N ASP A 203 10.19 65.40 -86.30
CA ASP A 203 11.29 66.23 -86.80
C ASP A 203 11.64 65.89 -88.27
N VAL A 204 11.50 64.63 -88.70
CA VAL A 204 11.60 64.23 -90.13
C VAL A 204 10.53 64.94 -90.97
N VAL A 205 9.26 64.88 -90.55
CA VAL A 205 8.14 65.55 -91.25
C VAL A 205 8.37 67.07 -91.33
N ARG A 206 8.92 67.68 -90.27
CA ARG A 206 9.22 69.11 -90.26
C ARG A 206 10.30 69.49 -91.25
N VAL A 207 11.39 68.75 -91.31
CA VAL A 207 12.48 69.01 -92.27
C VAL A 207 11.98 68.83 -93.71
N GLN A 208 11.19 67.79 -94.00
CA GLN A 208 10.57 67.60 -95.31
C GLN A 208 9.62 68.75 -95.70
N SER A 209 8.94 69.36 -94.72
CA SER A 209 8.08 70.54 -94.93
C SER A 209 8.82 71.89 -95.00
N GLY A 210 10.16 71.88 -94.97
CA GLY A 210 10.99 73.09 -95.02
C GLY A 210 11.05 73.88 -93.70
N ARG A 211 10.69 73.26 -92.57
CA ARG A 211 10.75 73.85 -91.23
C ARG A 211 12.03 73.43 -90.51
N ALA A 212 12.49 74.26 -89.57
CA ALA A 212 13.65 73.93 -88.73
C ALA A 212 13.33 72.79 -87.75
N LEU A 213 14.35 71.99 -87.44
CA LEU A 213 14.33 70.96 -86.39
C LEU A 213 14.07 71.62 -85.02
N GLU A 214 13.30 70.95 -84.17
CA GLU A 214 13.03 71.46 -82.81
C GLU A 214 13.86 70.77 -81.73
N ARG A 215 14.16 69.47 -81.87
CA ARG A 215 14.93 68.73 -80.85
C ARG A 215 16.04 67.85 -81.43
N GLY A 216 15.89 67.36 -82.66
CA GLY A 216 16.87 66.52 -83.33
C GLY A 216 18.04 67.28 -83.94
N ALA A 217 19.11 66.55 -84.24
CA ALA A 217 20.23 67.00 -85.05
C ALA A 217 20.21 66.28 -86.40
N LEU A 218 20.66 66.97 -87.44
CA LEU A 218 20.75 66.41 -88.79
C LEU A 218 22.17 65.90 -89.01
N VAL A 219 22.28 64.66 -89.47
CA VAL A 219 23.55 63.94 -89.60
C VAL A 219 23.70 63.42 -91.03
N ASP A 220 24.86 63.63 -91.63
CA ASP A 220 25.13 63.23 -93.01
C ASP A 220 25.63 61.77 -93.06
N GLY A 221 24.71 60.86 -93.38
CA GLY A 221 24.99 59.44 -93.59
C GLY A 221 25.02 58.57 -92.32
N VAL A 222 24.90 57.25 -92.52
CA VAL A 222 24.81 56.24 -91.44
C VAL A 222 26.09 56.19 -90.59
N ASP A 223 27.26 56.46 -91.17
CA ASP A 223 28.55 56.36 -90.48
C ASP A 223 28.79 57.45 -89.42
N ALA A 224 27.95 58.51 -89.42
CA ALA A 224 27.98 59.56 -88.41
C ALA A 224 26.92 59.35 -87.29
N LEU A 225 26.12 58.27 -87.36
CA LEU A 225 25.27 57.84 -86.25
C LEU A 225 26.11 57.25 -85.11
N PRO A 226 25.59 57.21 -83.86
CA PRO A 226 26.25 56.50 -82.77
C PRO A 226 26.50 55.02 -83.10
N GLU A 227 27.66 54.46 -82.72
CA GLU A 227 28.08 53.08 -83.06
C GLU A 227 27.01 52.02 -82.76
N ALA A 228 26.25 52.18 -81.67
CA ALA A 228 25.21 51.24 -81.29
C ALA A 228 24.00 51.25 -82.24
N LEU A 229 23.62 52.43 -82.74
CA LEU A 229 22.60 52.58 -83.79
C LEU A 229 23.11 52.06 -85.13
N GLN A 230 24.39 52.27 -85.46
CA GLN A 230 25.01 51.70 -86.66
C GLN A 230 24.99 50.16 -86.64
N ALA A 231 25.32 49.56 -85.49
CA ALA A 231 25.32 48.12 -85.31
C ALA A 231 23.92 47.52 -85.48
N GLN A 232 22.88 48.20 -84.99
CA GLN A 232 21.49 47.79 -85.12
C GLN A 232 21.00 47.89 -86.58
N LEU A 233 21.34 48.97 -87.27
CA LEU A 233 20.99 49.20 -88.68
C LEU A 233 21.71 48.25 -89.66
N ARG A 234 22.98 47.89 -89.38
CA ARG A 234 23.72 46.88 -90.16
C ARG A 234 23.22 45.45 -89.93
N GLY A 235 22.44 45.22 -88.88
CA GLY A 235 21.90 43.91 -88.48
C GLY A 235 20.74 43.37 -89.32
N GLY A 236 20.16 44.17 -90.23
CA GLY A 236 19.21 43.70 -91.26
C GLY A 236 17.74 43.51 -90.84
N GLU A 237 17.34 43.89 -89.62
CA GLU A 237 15.94 43.77 -89.15
C GLU A 237 15.14 45.08 -89.22
N HIS A 238 15.67 46.13 -89.85
CA HIS A 238 15.05 47.45 -89.84
C HIS A 238 14.40 47.81 -91.18
N GLU A 239 13.10 48.10 -91.18
CA GLU A 239 12.40 48.67 -92.35
C GLU A 239 12.96 50.07 -92.64
N GLU A 240 13.36 50.34 -93.89
CA GLU A 240 13.95 51.63 -94.32
C GLU A 240 13.07 52.85 -93.98
N THR A 241 11.77 52.65 -93.76
CA THR A 241 10.79 53.70 -93.46
C THR A 241 10.44 53.85 -91.97
N SER A 242 11.09 53.12 -91.06
CA SER A 242 10.76 53.14 -89.62
C SER A 242 11.90 53.74 -88.76
N PRO A 243 11.60 54.43 -87.65
CA PRO A 243 12.63 54.99 -86.77
C PRO A 243 13.43 53.89 -86.04
N ALA A 244 14.76 53.95 -86.13
CA ALA A 244 15.68 53.10 -85.38
C ALA A 244 15.87 53.68 -83.99
N VAL A 245 15.64 52.89 -82.93
CA VAL A 245 15.75 53.38 -81.56
C VAL A 245 16.57 52.43 -80.72
N TYR A 246 17.50 53.01 -79.97
CA TYR A 246 18.45 52.33 -79.12
C TYR A 246 18.53 53.02 -77.74
N VAL A 247 18.73 52.25 -76.68
CA VAL A 247 19.00 52.80 -75.34
C VAL A 247 20.49 52.71 -75.07
N SER A 248 21.14 53.85 -74.88
CA SER A 248 22.57 53.91 -74.61
C SER A 248 22.89 53.48 -73.18
N ALA A 249 24.13 53.00 -72.98
CA ALA A 249 24.66 52.70 -71.65
C ALA A 249 24.70 53.93 -70.71
N ALA A 250 24.62 55.14 -71.27
CA ALA A 250 24.54 56.40 -70.52
C ALA A 250 23.11 56.79 -70.09
N LYS A 251 22.13 55.88 -70.19
CA LYS A 251 20.71 56.10 -69.88
C LYS A 251 20.05 57.17 -70.74
N GLU A 252 20.40 57.20 -72.02
CA GLU A 252 19.76 58.05 -73.01
C GLU A 252 19.10 57.19 -74.07
N VAL A 253 17.87 57.50 -74.43
CA VAL A 253 17.23 56.96 -75.62
C VAL A 253 17.74 57.75 -76.82
N GLN A 254 18.30 57.04 -77.80
CA GLN A 254 18.77 57.59 -79.05
C GLN A 254 17.89 57.03 -80.16
N ALA A 255 17.21 57.91 -80.89
CA ALA A 255 16.34 57.54 -81.99
C ALA A 255 16.85 58.19 -83.29
N ALA A 256 16.82 57.48 -84.41
CA ALA A 256 17.29 57.97 -85.70
C ALA A 256 16.40 57.52 -86.87
N MET A 257 16.20 58.37 -87.88
CA MET A 257 15.41 58.03 -89.07
C MET A 257 15.97 58.72 -90.33
N PRO A 258 15.99 58.05 -91.50
CA PRO A 258 16.53 58.61 -92.73
C PRO A 258 15.56 59.58 -93.41
N LEU A 259 16.11 60.52 -94.18
CA LEU A 259 15.41 61.37 -95.14
C LEU A 259 15.64 60.89 -96.58
N GLU A 260 14.75 61.29 -97.49
CA GLU A 260 14.83 60.95 -98.93
C GLU A 260 16.12 61.44 -99.63
N ASP A 261 16.83 62.40 -99.03
CA ASP A 261 18.08 62.97 -99.53
C ASP A 261 19.36 62.29 -98.96
N GLY A 262 19.20 61.22 -98.16
CA GLY A 262 20.29 60.43 -97.60
C GLY A 262 20.82 60.92 -96.24
N ARG A 263 20.27 62.01 -95.69
CA ARG A 263 20.60 62.51 -94.34
C ARG A 263 19.74 61.83 -93.28
N TRP A 264 20.14 61.88 -92.01
CA TRP A 264 19.41 61.27 -90.89
C TRP A 264 19.04 62.31 -89.84
N VAL A 265 17.84 62.23 -89.28
CA VAL A 265 17.48 62.95 -88.05
C VAL A 265 17.80 62.06 -86.87
N VAL A 266 18.53 62.58 -85.88
CA VAL A 266 18.81 61.90 -84.62
C VAL A 266 18.29 62.70 -83.45
N VAL A 267 17.55 62.08 -82.55
CA VAL A 267 17.07 62.67 -81.29
C VAL A 267 17.70 61.92 -80.13
N HIS A 268 18.24 62.69 -79.19
CA HIS A 268 18.74 62.20 -77.91
C HIS A 268 17.76 62.61 -76.81
N LEU A 269 17.19 61.63 -76.11
CA LEU A 269 16.30 61.85 -74.98
C LEU A 269 16.93 61.26 -73.71
N PRO A 270 17.37 62.09 -72.74
CA PRO A 270 17.67 61.56 -71.42
C PRO A 270 16.37 61.08 -70.78
N TYR A 271 16.38 59.91 -70.15
CA TYR A 271 15.25 59.48 -69.32
C TYR A 271 15.67 59.46 -67.84
N ASP A 272 14.83 60.02 -66.99
CA ASP A 272 15.10 60.10 -65.55
C ASP A 272 14.85 58.73 -64.90
N ASP A 273 15.89 58.17 -64.29
CA ASP A 273 15.82 56.94 -63.51
C ASP A 273 15.51 57.25 -62.03
N SER A 274 14.53 58.13 -61.80
CA SER A 274 14.02 58.47 -60.47
C SER A 274 13.31 57.29 -59.78
N ALA A 275 13.39 56.08 -60.34
CA ALA A 275 12.91 54.84 -59.75
C ALA A 275 13.48 54.64 -58.33
N TRP A 276 14.71 55.09 -58.05
CA TRP A 276 15.33 54.97 -56.73
C TRP A 276 14.57 55.69 -55.60
N LEU A 277 13.92 56.83 -55.89
CA LEU A 277 13.10 57.54 -54.90
C LEU A 277 11.85 56.75 -54.55
N LEU A 278 11.24 56.09 -55.55
CA LEU A 278 10.08 55.24 -55.37
C LEU A 278 10.45 53.95 -54.63
N VAL A 279 11.66 53.42 -54.86
CA VAL A 279 12.24 52.33 -54.05
C VAL A 279 12.41 52.74 -52.59
N LEU A 280 12.97 53.92 -52.31
CA LEU A 280 13.13 54.40 -50.93
C LEU A 280 11.78 54.63 -50.24
N LEU A 281 10.80 55.18 -50.95
CA LEU A 281 9.46 55.43 -50.41
C LEU A 281 8.74 54.11 -50.10
N LEU A 282 8.85 53.12 -50.98
CA LEU A 282 8.30 51.78 -50.74
C LEU A 282 9.06 50.99 -49.68
N ALA A 283 10.39 51.16 -49.58
CA ALA A 283 11.16 50.62 -48.46
C ALA A 283 10.72 51.24 -47.12
N GLY A 284 10.37 52.53 -47.12
CA GLY A 284 9.75 53.21 -45.99
C GLY A 284 8.38 52.63 -45.62
N ILE A 285 7.47 52.48 -46.58
CA ILE A 285 6.14 51.87 -46.39
C ILE A 285 6.27 50.43 -45.89
N SER A 286 7.24 49.71 -46.44
CA SER A 286 7.58 48.34 -46.06
C SER A 286 7.99 48.26 -44.58
N LEU A 287 8.90 49.12 -44.14
CA LEU A 287 9.27 49.24 -42.72
C LEU A 287 8.07 49.54 -41.81
N VAL A 288 7.17 50.42 -42.25
CA VAL A 288 5.93 50.74 -41.51
C VAL A 288 5.02 49.51 -41.42
N SER A 289 4.92 48.69 -42.47
CA SER A 289 4.13 47.46 -42.45
C SER A 289 4.73 46.31 -41.63
N LEU A 290 5.98 46.43 -41.15
CA LEU A 290 6.56 45.52 -40.15
C LEU A 290 5.92 45.70 -38.77
N TYR A 291 5.50 46.93 -38.45
CA TYR A 291 4.89 47.28 -37.17
C TYR A 291 3.66 46.43 -36.81
N PRO A 292 2.63 46.26 -37.67
CA PRO A 292 1.48 45.41 -37.35
C PRO A 292 1.86 43.94 -37.15
N VAL A 293 2.89 43.42 -37.83
CA VAL A 293 3.35 42.04 -37.65
C VAL A 293 4.02 41.84 -36.28
N VAL A 294 4.88 42.79 -35.88
CA VAL A 294 5.50 42.78 -34.55
C VAL A 294 4.43 42.95 -33.47
N LEU A 295 3.46 43.84 -33.67
CA LEU A 295 2.35 44.07 -32.76
C LEU A 295 1.45 42.84 -32.64
N ALA A 296 1.09 42.19 -33.74
CA ALA A 296 0.29 40.97 -33.75
C ALA A 296 1.02 39.82 -33.04
N THR A 297 2.33 39.68 -33.25
CA THR A 297 3.15 38.67 -32.56
C THR A 297 3.21 38.95 -31.05
N HIS A 298 3.36 40.20 -30.67
CA HIS A 298 3.37 40.62 -29.27
C HIS A 298 2.01 40.41 -28.60
N ALA A 299 0.92 40.73 -29.31
CA ALA A 299 -0.44 40.50 -28.87
C ALA A 299 -0.70 39.00 -28.66
N LEU A 300 -0.40 38.15 -29.65
CA LEU A 300 -0.57 36.70 -29.57
C LEU A 300 0.26 36.08 -28.44
N SER A 301 1.49 36.55 -28.25
CA SER A 301 2.33 36.13 -27.12
C SER A 301 1.70 36.48 -25.76
N ARG A 302 1.01 37.62 -25.65
CA ARG A 302 0.38 38.03 -24.39
C ARG A 302 -0.98 37.39 -24.16
N THR A 303 -1.79 37.21 -25.20
CA THR A 303 -3.15 36.68 -25.08
C THR A 303 -3.19 35.16 -24.97
N VAL A 304 -2.31 34.45 -25.68
CA VAL A 304 -2.32 32.98 -25.74
C VAL A 304 -1.22 32.38 -24.85
N VAL A 305 0.03 32.82 -25.01
CA VAL A 305 1.16 32.17 -24.33
C VAL A 305 1.24 32.53 -22.85
N GLY A 306 0.96 33.79 -22.49
CA GLY A 306 1.00 34.26 -21.10
C GLY A 306 0.09 33.46 -20.14
N PRO A 307 -1.20 33.26 -20.45
CA PRO A 307 -2.08 32.42 -19.62
C PRO A 307 -1.63 30.96 -19.50
N LEU A 308 -1.13 30.36 -20.59
CA LEU A 308 -0.59 29.00 -20.58
C LEU A 308 0.63 28.85 -19.67
N GLU A 309 1.54 29.83 -19.68
CA GLU A 309 2.70 29.85 -18.78
C GLU A 309 2.27 29.94 -17.31
N ARG A 310 1.19 30.65 -16.98
CA ARG A 310 0.65 30.70 -15.60
C ARG A 310 0.02 29.38 -15.18
N LEU A 311 -0.70 28.71 -16.09
CA LEU A 311 -1.28 27.38 -15.83
C LEU A 311 -0.18 26.33 -15.63
N ASP A 312 0.89 26.36 -16.46
CA ASP A 312 2.08 25.50 -16.29
C ASP A 312 2.70 25.73 -14.91
N GLU A 313 2.97 26.99 -14.55
CA GLU A 313 3.58 27.34 -13.27
C GLU A 313 2.71 26.94 -12.07
N ALA A 314 1.39 27.17 -12.12
CA ALA A 314 0.46 26.78 -11.06
C ALA A 314 0.42 25.25 -10.89
N THR A 315 0.28 24.51 -11.99
CA THR A 315 0.28 23.05 -12.00
C THR A 315 1.60 22.50 -11.47
N ARG A 316 2.72 23.05 -11.93
CA ARG A 316 4.06 22.65 -11.52
C ARG A 316 4.27 22.88 -10.03
N ARG A 317 3.85 24.01 -9.48
CA ARG A 317 3.94 24.25 -8.03
C ARG A 317 3.11 23.27 -7.24
N ILE A 318 1.90 22.94 -7.68
CA ILE A 318 1.08 21.93 -7.00
C ILE A 318 1.78 20.57 -7.03
N VAL A 319 2.35 20.17 -8.16
CA VAL A 319 3.09 18.91 -8.29
C VAL A 319 4.37 18.90 -7.46
N GLU A 320 5.13 19.99 -7.43
CA GLU A 320 6.42 20.07 -6.72
C GLU A 320 6.26 20.26 -5.21
N THR A 321 5.26 21.03 -4.77
CA THR A 321 5.08 21.39 -3.34
C THR A 321 3.99 20.60 -2.64
N GLY A 322 3.03 20.03 -3.38
CA GLY A 322 1.83 19.41 -2.82
C GLY A 322 0.86 20.39 -2.15
N VAL A 323 1.16 21.70 -2.13
CA VAL A 323 0.33 22.71 -1.47
C VAL A 323 -0.79 23.15 -2.41
N LEU A 324 -2.02 22.80 -2.05
CA LEU A 324 -3.23 23.20 -2.75
C LEU A 324 -3.75 24.56 -2.24
N ARG A 325 -3.78 24.72 -0.91
CA ARG A 325 -4.31 25.92 -0.24
C ARG A 325 -3.44 27.14 -0.49
N GLY A 326 -4.06 28.21 -0.99
CA GLY A 326 -3.39 29.50 -1.21
C GLY A 326 -2.61 29.59 -2.52
N GLN A 327 -2.69 28.59 -3.40
CA GLN A 327 -2.28 28.74 -4.79
C GLN A 327 -3.17 29.80 -5.45
N GLY A 328 -2.57 30.75 -6.17
CA GLY A 328 -3.32 31.79 -6.86
C GLY A 328 -4.26 31.17 -7.88
N ARG A 329 -5.58 31.21 -7.61
CA ARG A 329 -6.60 30.81 -8.58
C ARG A 329 -6.31 31.51 -9.90
N LEU A 330 -6.44 30.77 -11.00
CA LEU A 330 -6.24 31.35 -12.31
C LEU A 330 -7.36 32.37 -12.56
N VAL A 331 -6.99 33.65 -12.59
CA VAL A 331 -7.92 34.75 -12.88
C VAL A 331 -8.12 34.82 -14.39
N SER A 332 -9.36 34.60 -14.85
CA SER A 332 -9.68 34.86 -16.25
C SER A 332 -9.74 36.36 -16.50
N LEU A 333 -9.05 36.81 -17.54
CA LEU A 333 -9.03 38.20 -18.01
C LEU A 333 -9.81 38.38 -19.34
N ALA A 334 -10.34 37.29 -19.92
CA ALA A 334 -11.04 37.27 -21.20
C ALA A 334 -12.34 36.44 -21.10
N ASN A 335 -13.13 36.38 -22.17
CA ASN A 335 -14.29 35.49 -22.32
C ASN A 335 -14.02 34.56 -23.51
N ASP A 336 -13.08 33.63 -23.32
CA ASP A 336 -12.55 32.73 -24.34
C ASP A 336 -12.32 31.33 -23.77
N GLU A 337 -11.79 30.41 -24.57
CA GLU A 337 -11.51 29.03 -24.17
C GLU A 337 -10.50 28.93 -23.01
N PHE A 338 -9.62 29.93 -22.83
CA PHE A 338 -8.73 30.00 -21.67
C PHE A 338 -9.49 30.26 -20.37
N SER A 339 -10.60 30.98 -20.45
CA SER A 339 -11.49 31.26 -19.33
C SER A 339 -12.17 29.98 -18.86
N ASP A 340 -12.65 29.18 -19.79
CA ASP A 340 -13.24 27.87 -19.51
C ASP A 340 -12.19 26.91 -18.93
N LEU A 341 -10.97 26.90 -19.49
CA LEU A 341 -9.86 26.10 -18.98
C LEU A 341 -9.46 26.52 -17.55
N ALA A 342 -9.33 27.81 -17.28
CA ALA A 342 -9.05 28.34 -15.95
C ALA A 342 -10.16 28.00 -14.96
N GLY A 343 -11.43 28.09 -15.38
CA GLY A 343 -12.59 27.70 -14.57
C GLY A 343 -12.60 26.21 -14.25
N ASN A 344 -12.34 25.34 -15.23
CA ASN A 344 -12.21 23.89 -15.03
C ASN A 344 -11.06 23.54 -14.07
N PHE A 345 -9.90 24.17 -14.25
CA PHE A 345 -8.75 23.98 -13.36
C PHE A 345 -9.06 24.42 -11.93
N ASN A 346 -9.68 25.60 -11.75
CA ASN A 346 -10.08 26.07 -10.42
C ASN A 346 -11.11 25.13 -9.77
N ARG A 347 -12.08 24.58 -10.52
CA ARG A 347 -13.03 23.57 -10.00
C ARG A 347 -12.32 22.28 -9.55
N MET A 348 -11.30 21.84 -10.28
CA MET A 348 -10.46 20.70 -9.88
C MET A 348 -9.72 20.99 -8.57
N LEU A 349 -9.16 22.20 -8.41
CA LEU A 349 -8.54 22.63 -7.14
C LEU A 349 -9.55 22.65 -6.00
N ASP A 350 -10.76 23.16 -6.23
CA ASP A 350 -11.80 23.19 -5.20
C ASP A 350 -12.17 21.79 -4.71
N ILE A 351 -12.12 20.77 -5.57
CA ILE A 351 -12.34 19.37 -5.19
C ILE A 351 -11.21 18.86 -4.29
N PHE A 352 -9.95 19.11 -4.68
CA PHE A 352 -8.81 18.65 -3.89
C PHE A 352 -8.70 19.38 -2.55
N GLU A 353 -9.00 20.69 -2.50
CA GLU A 353 -9.02 21.44 -1.25
C GLU A 353 -10.10 20.95 -0.28
N GLU A 354 -11.29 20.60 -0.79
CA GLU A 354 -12.37 20.02 -0.01
C GLU A 354 -11.96 18.66 0.58
N LEU A 355 -11.41 17.76 -0.24
CA LEU A 355 -10.93 16.45 0.21
C LEU A 355 -9.77 16.56 1.20
N ALA A 356 -8.81 17.46 0.97
CA ALA A 356 -7.72 17.71 1.90
C ALA A 356 -8.22 18.29 3.24
N GLY A 357 -9.21 19.17 3.20
CA GLY A 357 -9.86 19.70 4.41
C GLY A 357 -10.63 18.63 5.19
N ALA A 358 -11.35 17.76 4.47
CA ALA A 358 -12.03 16.61 5.07
C ALA A 358 -11.03 15.63 5.72
N ALA A 359 -9.92 15.32 5.05
CA ALA A 359 -8.87 14.46 5.59
C ALA A 359 -8.23 15.06 6.85
N ALA A 360 -8.00 16.37 6.90
CA ALA A 360 -7.48 17.04 8.09
C ALA A 360 -8.43 16.92 9.29
N ARG A 361 -9.74 17.13 9.07
CA ARG A 361 -10.76 16.95 10.12
C ARG A 361 -10.84 15.51 10.61
N VAL A 362 -10.81 14.53 9.69
CA VAL A 362 -10.77 13.10 10.05
C VAL A 362 -9.53 12.77 10.87
N ALA A 363 -8.37 13.35 10.55
CA ALA A 363 -7.14 13.18 11.33
C ALA A 363 -7.20 13.83 12.72
N GLU A 364 -8.01 14.88 12.89
CA GLU A 364 -8.33 15.50 14.19
C GLU A 364 -9.40 14.71 14.98
N GLY A 365 -9.92 13.60 14.43
CA GLY A 365 -10.90 12.72 15.06
C GLY A 365 -12.35 12.99 14.68
N ASP A 366 -12.63 13.94 13.80
CA ASP A 366 -14.00 14.26 13.36
C ASP A 366 -14.43 13.33 12.21
N LEU A 367 -15.23 12.31 12.54
CA LEU A 367 -15.82 11.37 11.57
C LEU A 367 -17.21 11.82 11.09
N CYS A 368 -17.68 12.99 11.52
CA CYS A 368 -18.95 13.59 11.10
C CYS A 368 -18.84 14.41 9.81
N VAL A 369 -17.65 14.48 9.20
CA VAL A 369 -17.42 15.22 7.96
C VAL A 369 -18.41 14.81 6.86
N ARG A 370 -18.98 15.82 6.19
CA ARG A 370 -19.89 15.66 5.06
C ARG A 370 -19.25 16.22 3.80
N LEU A 371 -19.28 15.42 2.74
CA LEU A 371 -18.89 15.78 1.39
C LEU A 371 -20.16 15.77 0.53
N ASP A 372 -20.59 16.95 0.07
CA ASP A 372 -21.86 17.12 -0.65
C ASP A 372 -21.69 16.91 -2.16
N ARG A 373 -20.47 17.07 -2.68
CA ARG A 373 -20.21 16.96 -4.12
C ARG A 373 -20.26 15.51 -4.60
N PRO A 374 -20.91 15.23 -5.76
CA PRO A 374 -20.86 13.91 -6.38
C PRO A 374 -19.51 13.69 -7.09
N GLY A 375 -19.11 12.43 -7.20
CA GLY A 375 -17.88 12.01 -7.86
C GLY A 375 -17.26 10.79 -7.21
N GLU A 376 -16.53 9.99 -7.99
CA GLU A 376 -15.94 8.73 -7.53
C GLU A 376 -14.98 8.94 -6.35
N LEU A 377 -14.19 10.02 -6.36
CA LEU A 377 -13.28 10.36 -5.26
C LEU A 377 -14.03 10.71 -3.97
N GLN A 378 -15.09 11.50 -4.07
CA GLN A 378 -15.92 11.89 -2.93
C GLN A 378 -16.73 10.70 -2.38
N GLU A 379 -17.18 9.79 -3.24
CA GLU A 379 -17.84 8.54 -2.84
C GLU A 379 -16.88 7.60 -2.13
N ALA A 380 -15.68 7.38 -2.68
CA ALA A 380 -14.64 6.57 -2.03
C ALA A 380 -14.26 7.16 -0.66
N PHE A 381 -14.10 8.47 -0.56
CA PHE A 381 -13.81 9.14 0.72
C PHE A 381 -14.96 9.02 1.72
N ARG A 382 -16.23 9.18 1.29
CA ARG A 382 -17.40 8.94 2.15
C ARG A 382 -17.44 7.51 2.68
N ALA A 383 -17.20 6.53 1.80
CA ALA A 383 -17.17 5.12 2.20
C ALA A 383 -16.06 4.86 3.22
N MET A 384 -14.89 5.47 3.05
CA MET A 384 -13.78 5.39 4.03
C MET A 384 -14.19 5.96 5.39
N VAL A 385 -14.77 7.17 5.44
CA VAL A 385 -15.20 7.79 6.71
C VAL A 385 -16.27 6.96 7.41
N VAL A 386 -17.26 6.45 6.66
CA VAL A 386 -18.29 5.55 7.21
C VAL A 386 -17.67 4.29 7.79
N LYS A 387 -16.71 3.67 7.10
CA LYS A 387 -16.04 2.46 7.61
C LYS A 387 -15.19 2.73 8.85
N LEU A 388 -14.55 3.89 8.94
CA LEU A 388 -13.82 4.29 10.15
C LEU A 388 -14.79 4.51 11.33
N ASP A 389 -15.91 5.19 11.11
CA ASP A 389 -16.96 5.40 12.12
C ASP A 389 -17.51 4.06 12.65
N GLU A 390 -17.86 3.13 11.75
CA GLU A 390 -18.30 1.77 12.11
C GLU A 390 -17.26 1.02 12.96
N VAL A 391 -15.98 1.09 12.60
CA VAL A 391 -14.90 0.42 13.35
C VAL A 391 -14.74 1.02 14.75
N VAL A 392 -14.78 2.35 14.88
CA VAL A 392 -14.67 3.01 16.20
C VAL A 392 -15.87 2.68 17.08
N VAL A 393 -17.09 2.67 16.52
CA VAL A 393 -18.31 2.24 17.24
C VAL A 393 -18.17 0.79 17.73
N GLN A 394 -17.66 -0.12 16.88
CA GLN A 394 -17.46 -1.52 17.24
C GLN A 394 -16.40 -1.68 18.35
N ILE A 395 -15.31 -0.91 18.30
CA ILE A 395 -14.29 -0.92 19.36
C ILE A 395 -14.90 -0.43 20.67
N ARG A 396 -15.70 0.64 20.65
CA ARG A 396 -16.38 1.17 21.86
C ARG A 396 -17.32 0.14 22.48
N ALA A 397 -18.11 -0.55 21.65
CA ALA A 397 -18.98 -1.64 22.11
C ALA A 397 -18.18 -2.80 22.72
N THR A 398 -17.11 -3.23 22.06
CA THR A 398 -16.24 -4.31 22.54
C THR A 398 -15.55 -3.94 23.85
N ALA A 399 -15.10 -2.69 24.01
CA ALA A 399 -14.51 -2.21 25.25
C ALA A 399 -15.51 -2.28 26.42
N LEU A 400 -16.77 -1.89 26.20
CA LEU A 400 -17.83 -2.00 27.20
C LEU A 400 -18.12 -3.46 27.58
N GLU A 401 -18.16 -4.37 26.60
CA GLU A 401 -18.32 -5.81 26.85
C GLU A 401 -17.16 -6.37 27.68
N VAL A 402 -15.92 -6.00 27.37
CA VAL A 402 -14.74 -6.42 28.14
C VAL A 402 -14.76 -5.85 29.56
N ALA A 403 -15.17 -4.58 29.74
CA ALA A 403 -15.31 -3.98 31.06
C ALA A 403 -16.38 -4.70 31.91
N ALA A 404 -17.53 -5.02 31.31
CA ALA A 404 -18.60 -5.77 31.97
C ALA A 404 -18.15 -7.19 32.34
N ALA A 405 -17.52 -7.91 31.42
CA ALA A 405 -16.97 -9.24 31.68
C ALA A 405 -15.91 -9.22 32.80
N SER A 406 -15.05 -8.19 32.83
CA SER A 406 -14.05 -8.03 33.89
C SER A 406 -14.70 -7.81 35.26
N ALA A 407 -15.80 -7.05 35.32
CA ALA A 407 -16.56 -6.85 36.55
C ALA A 407 -17.25 -8.14 37.04
N GLU A 408 -17.78 -8.95 36.12
CA GLU A 408 -18.37 -10.26 36.43
C GLU A 408 -17.30 -11.26 36.94
N ILE A 409 -16.12 -11.26 36.32
CA ILE A 409 -14.97 -12.04 36.79
C ILE A 409 -14.58 -11.61 38.22
N GLU A 410 -14.53 -10.31 38.50
CA GLU A 410 -14.19 -9.83 39.86
C GLU A 410 -15.23 -10.28 40.91
N ALA A 411 -16.52 -10.25 40.57
CA ALA A 411 -17.57 -10.78 41.45
C ALA A 411 -17.38 -12.28 41.71
N SER A 412 -17.07 -13.05 40.66
CA SER A 412 -16.80 -14.49 40.75
C SER A 412 -15.57 -14.80 41.60
N ILE A 413 -14.52 -13.98 41.47
CA ILE A 413 -13.30 -14.07 42.29
C ILE A 413 -13.62 -13.87 43.77
N GLN A 414 -14.45 -12.88 44.12
CA GLN A 414 -14.85 -12.65 45.51
C GLN A 414 -15.64 -13.82 46.09
N GLU A 415 -16.47 -14.48 45.28
CA GLU A 415 -17.18 -15.70 45.69
C GLU A 415 -16.21 -16.87 45.88
N GLN A 416 -15.27 -17.05 44.94
CA GLN A 416 -14.24 -18.08 45.00
C GLN A 416 -13.32 -17.93 46.22
N GLU A 417 -12.99 -16.70 46.61
CA GLU A 417 -12.21 -16.43 47.84
C GLU A 417 -12.96 -16.84 49.09
N ARG A 418 -14.25 -16.48 49.20
CA ARG A 418 -15.09 -16.90 50.33
C ARG A 418 -15.18 -18.43 50.41
N ALA A 419 -15.39 -19.09 49.27
CA ALA A 419 -15.43 -20.55 49.20
C ALA A 419 -14.09 -21.17 49.60
N SER A 420 -12.97 -20.58 49.19
CA SER A 420 -11.62 -21.04 49.54
C SER A 420 -11.34 -20.90 51.05
N ASP A 421 -11.74 -19.79 51.67
CA ASP A 421 -11.63 -19.57 53.11
C ASP A 421 -12.47 -20.58 53.91
N GLU A 422 -13.70 -20.83 53.47
CA GLU A 422 -14.59 -21.80 54.10
C GLU A 422 -14.05 -23.22 53.95
N GLN A 423 -13.54 -23.59 52.78
CA GLN A 423 -12.87 -24.86 52.54
C GLN A 423 -11.64 -25.03 53.43
N ALA A 424 -10.81 -23.99 53.58
CA ALA A 424 -9.63 -24.03 54.46
C ALA A 424 -10.02 -24.20 55.94
N LYS A 425 -11.17 -23.66 56.36
CA LYS A 425 -11.72 -23.88 57.70
C LYS A 425 -12.19 -25.33 57.88
N SER A 426 -12.98 -25.86 56.95
CA SER A 426 -13.46 -27.24 57.00
C SER A 426 -12.30 -28.25 56.98
N LEU A 427 -11.25 -28.00 56.20
CA LEU A 427 -10.06 -28.86 56.18
C LEU A 427 -9.30 -28.88 57.51
N ARG A 428 -9.23 -27.74 58.21
CA ARG A 428 -8.68 -27.70 59.57
C ARG A 428 -9.51 -28.53 60.55
N GLU A 429 -10.83 -28.44 60.48
CA GLU A 429 -11.73 -29.23 61.33
C GLU A 429 -11.61 -30.73 61.04
N VAL A 430 -11.55 -31.13 59.77
CA VAL A 430 -11.31 -32.53 59.38
C VAL A 430 -9.94 -33.00 59.84
N GLY A 431 -8.89 -32.17 59.70
CA GLY A 431 -7.55 -32.51 60.17
C GLY A 431 -7.49 -32.80 61.67
N VAL A 432 -8.20 -32.00 62.49
CA VAL A 432 -8.33 -32.26 63.94
C VAL A 432 -9.07 -33.59 64.17
N ALA A 433 -10.20 -33.82 63.50
CA ALA A 433 -10.97 -35.05 63.66
C ALA A 433 -10.18 -36.31 63.27
N VAL A 434 -9.33 -36.22 62.23
CA VAL A 434 -8.42 -37.31 61.83
C VAL A 434 -7.38 -37.58 62.91
N GLY A 435 -6.85 -36.54 63.55
CA GLY A 435 -5.95 -36.67 64.70
C GLY A 435 -6.63 -37.38 65.88
N ASP A 436 -7.84 -36.96 66.25
CA ASP A 436 -8.62 -37.57 67.34
C ASP A 436 -8.95 -39.05 67.04
N LEU A 437 -9.21 -39.39 65.78
CA LEU A 437 -9.44 -40.76 65.31
C LEU A 437 -8.19 -41.64 65.46
N ALA A 438 -7.01 -41.09 65.15
CA ALA A 438 -5.74 -41.81 65.31
C ALA A 438 -5.45 -42.09 66.78
N GLU A 439 -5.62 -41.09 67.65
CA GLU A 439 -5.46 -41.25 69.11
C GLU A 439 -6.46 -42.28 69.68
N SER A 440 -7.72 -42.22 69.25
CA SER A 440 -8.75 -43.17 69.66
C SER A 440 -8.42 -44.61 69.24
N ALA A 441 -7.90 -44.80 68.03
CA ALA A 441 -7.48 -46.12 67.55
C ALA A 441 -6.31 -46.69 68.37
N GLU A 442 -5.34 -45.86 68.75
CA GLU A 442 -4.24 -46.26 69.62
C GLU A 442 -4.75 -46.68 71.01
N ALA A 443 -5.64 -45.87 71.60
CA ALA A 443 -6.25 -46.17 72.89
C ALA A 443 -7.07 -47.49 72.88
N ILE A 444 -7.87 -47.73 71.83
CA ILE A 444 -8.63 -48.97 71.67
C ILE A 444 -7.69 -50.17 71.53
N THR A 445 -6.60 -50.04 70.76
CA THR A 445 -5.61 -51.10 70.59
C THR A 445 -4.96 -51.47 71.92
N SER A 446 -4.59 -50.47 72.72
CA SER A 446 -4.03 -50.69 74.06
C SER A 446 -5.03 -51.36 75.00
N ALA A 447 -6.29 -50.90 75.01
CA ALA A 447 -7.35 -51.50 75.82
C ALA A 447 -7.64 -52.96 75.42
N ALA A 448 -7.68 -53.25 74.11
CA ALA A 448 -7.88 -54.61 73.61
C ALA A 448 -6.72 -55.54 73.99
N ALA A 449 -5.48 -55.04 73.98
CA ALA A 449 -4.32 -55.80 74.45
C ALA A 449 -4.40 -56.13 75.96
N ALA A 450 -4.84 -55.19 76.79
CA ALA A 450 -5.07 -55.45 78.22
C ALA A 450 -6.18 -56.49 78.46
N VAL A 451 -7.30 -56.39 77.73
CA VAL A 451 -8.40 -57.38 77.82
C VAL A 451 -7.94 -58.77 77.37
N LEU A 452 -7.04 -58.85 76.38
CA LEU A 452 -6.46 -60.11 75.94
C LEU A 452 -5.59 -60.75 77.03
N ASP A 453 -4.73 -59.97 77.68
CA ASP A 453 -3.88 -60.43 78.79
C ASP A 453 -4.73 -60.92 79.97
N ASP A 454 -5.76 -60.17 80.36
CA ASP A 454 -6.70 -60.54 81.41
C ASP A 454 -7.45 -61.85 81.07
N ALA A 455 -7.85 -62.03 79.82
CA ALA A 455 -8.53 -63.24 79.35
C ALA A 455 -7.60 -64.46 79.36
N GLU A 456 -6.34 -64.30 78.93
CA GLU A 456 -5.33 -65.36 78.97
C GLU A 456 -4.97 -65.75 80.41
N GLN A 457 -4.85 -64.78 81.32
CA GLN A 457 -4.64 -65.04 82.74
C GLN A 457 -5.85 -65.74 83.38
N THR A 458 -7.06 -65.32 83.03
CA THR A 458 -8.30 -65.97 83.49
C THR A 458 -8.36 -67.42 83.02
N HIS A 459 -7.99 -67.68 81.76
CA HIS A 459 -7.92 -69.02 81.20
C HIS A 459 -6.94 -69.92 81.97
N ALA A 460 -5.71 -69.44 82.21
CA ALA A 460 -4.70 -70.16 82.97
C ALA A 460 -5.13 -70.46 84.42
N ASN A 461 -5.76 -69.50 85.10
CA ASN A 461 -6.29 -69.67 86.45
C ASN A 461 -7.43 -70.70 86.48
N THR A 462 -8.30 -70.69 85.46
CA THR A 462 -9.43 -71.60 85.32
C THR A 462 -8.94 -73.03 85.08
N ASP A 463 -7.91 -73.23 84.25
CA ASP A 463 -7.26 -74.53 84.04
C ASP A 463 -6.65 -75.08 85.35
N ALA A 464 -6.02 -74.21 86.15
CA ALA A 464 -5.50 -74.61 87.46
C ALA A 464 -6.63 -74.98 88.45
N MET A 465 -7.80 -74.32 88.38
CA MET A 465 -8.96 -74.67 89.20
C MET A 465 -9.55 -76.03 88.78
N VAL A 466 -9.68 -76.30 87.48
CA VAL A 466 -10.14 -77.59 86.95
C VAL A 466 -9.28 -78.74 87.51
N ALA A 467 -7.95 -78.58 87.50
CA ALA A 467 -7.05 -79.60 88.02
C ALA A 467 -7.30 -79.88 89.52
N ARG A 468 -7.47 -78.83 90.34
CA ARG A 468 -7.73 -78.97 91.78
C ARG A 468 -9.10 -79.57 92.10
N ILE A 469 -10.13 -79.21 91.35
CA ILE A 469 -11.49 -79.76 91.49
C ILE A 469 -11.49 -81.27 91.16
N THR A 470 -10.73 -81.65 90.11
CA THR A 470 -10.55 -83.05 89.71
C THR A 470 -9.85 -83.85 90.81
N GLU A 471 -8.74 -83.34 91.35
CA GLU A 471 -8.02 -83.95 92.48
C GLU A 471 -8.92 -84.12 93.72
N LEU A 472 -9.71 -83.09 94.06
CA LEU A 472 -10.69 -83.17 95.15
C LEU A 472 -11.73 -84.26 94.90
N GLY A 473 -12.20 -84.40 93.65
CA GLY A 473 -13.11 -85.47 93.23
C GLY A 473 -12.52 -86.85 93.49
N GLU A 474 -11.27 -87.08 93.10
CA GLU A 474 -10.55 -88.35 93.33
C GLU A 474 -10.36 -88.65 94.83
N GLN A 475 -9.98 -87.65 95.63
CA GLN A 475 -9.86 -87.80 97.08
C GLN A 475 -11.19 -88.19 97.73
N THR A 476 -12.29 -87.60 97.26
CA THR A 476 -13.65 -87.87 97.76
C THR A 476 -14.09 -89.32 97.46
N VAL A 477 -13.67 -89.89 96.32
CA VAL A 477 -13.87 -91.31 96.00
C VAL A 477 -13.12 -92.20 96.99
N GLY A 478 -11.84 -91.92 97.24
CA GLY A 478 -11.04 -92.68 98.21
C GLY A 478 -11.63 -92.66 99.63
N ILE A 479 -12.17 -91.52 100.07
CA ILE A 479 -12.90 -91.42 101.36
C ILE A 479 -14.16 -92.30 101.36
N THR A 480 -14.90 -92.32 100.25
CA THR A 480 -16.12 -93.15 100.13
C THR A 480 -15.81 -94.64 100.25
N GLU A 481 -14.71 -95.10 99.65
CA GLU A 481 -14.23 -96.49 99.78
C GLU A 481 -13.85 -96.84 101.22
N LEU A 482 -13.12 -95.95 101.91
CA LEU A 482 -12.77 -96.12 103.32
C LEU A 482 -14.00 -96.17 104.22
N LEU A 483 -14.99 -95.30 103.98
CA LEU A 483 -16.26 -95.31 104.70
C LEU A 483 -17.03 -96.63 104.48
N GLY A 484 -17.02 -97.17 103.26
CA GLY A 484 -17.58 -98.48 102.96
C GLY A 484 -16.93 -99.61 103.75
N LEU A 485 -15.60 -99.61 103.85
CA LEU A 485 -14.87 -100.57 104.67
C LEU A 485 -15.18 -100.42 106.16
N ILE A 486 -15.29 -99.18 106.67
CA ILE A 486 -15.65 -98.92 108.07
C ILE A 486 -17.09 -99.41 108.36
N ALA A 487 -18.04 -99.19 107.45
CA ALA A 487 -19.40 -99.71 107.57
C ALA A 487 -19.40 -101.25 107.62
N GLU A 488 -18.62 -101.90 106.76
CA GLU A 488 -18.48 -103.35 106.78
C GLU A 488 -17.89 -103.87 108.11
N ILE A 489 -16.87 -103.19 108.65
CA ILE A 489 -16.29 -103.52 109.96
C ILE A 489 -17.32 -103.33 111.09
N ALA A 490 -18.10 -102.25 111.03
CA ALA A 490 -19.16 -101.97 112.01
C ALA A 490 -20.25 -103.03 111.95
N GLU A 491 -20.71 -103.42 110.76
CA GLU A 491 -21.70 -104.50 110.56
C GLU A 491 -21.18 -105.85 111.06
N ARG A 492 -19.92 -106.20 110.75
CA ARG A 492 -19.27 -107.41 111.30
C ARG A 492 -19.17 -107.37 112.82
N SER A 493 -18.89 -106.20 113.39
CA SER A 493 -18.82 -105.99 114.84
C SER A 493 -20.21 -106.06 115.51
N ASP A 494 -21.26 -105.58 114.84
CA ASP A 494 -22.65 -105.75 115.27
C ASP A 494 -23.07 -107.22 115.29
N LEU A 495 -22.71 -107.99 114.25
CA LEU A 495 -22.94 -109.43 114.19
C LEU A 495 -22.13 -110.20 115.26
N LEU A 496 -20.88 -109.81 115.51
CA LEU A 496 -20.07 -110.34 116.61
C LEU A 496 -20.69 -110.04 117.98
N ALA A 497 -21.19 -108.82 118.17
CA ALA A 497 -21.88 -108.40 119.38
C ALA A 497 -23.22 -109.15 119.56
N LEU A 498 -23.97 -109.40 118.49
CA LEU A 498 -25.19 -110.21 118.50
C LEU A 498 -24.90 -111.65 118.92
N ASN A 499 -23.86 -112.26 118.34
CA ASN A 499 -23.39 -113.59 118.72
C ASN A 499 -22.92 -113.64 120.19
N GLY A 500 -22.21 -112.60 120.64
CA GLY A 500 -21.78 -112.45 122.03
C GLY A 500 -22.96 -112.31 123.01
N SER A 501 -24.01 -111.57 122.62
CA SER A 501 -25.23 -111.44 123.41
C SER A 501 -26.00 -112.75 123.50
N LEU A 502 -26.04 -113.54 122.43
CA LEU A 502 -26.70 -114.85 122.41
C LEU A 502 -25.99 -115.86 123.32
N GLU A 503 -24.65 -115.89 123.28
CA GLU A 503 -23.86 -116.80 124.10
C GLU A 503 -23.86 -116.37 125.59
N ALA A 504 -23.95 -115.07 125.87
CA ALA A 504 -24.14 -114.57 127.23
C ALA A 504 -25.51 -114.96 127.82
N VAL A 505 -26.58 -115.01 127.02
CA VAL A 505 -27.91 -115.53 127.42
C VAL A 505 -27.84 -117.04 127.70
N ARG A 506 -27.06 -117.80 126.91
CA ARG A 506 -26.83 -119.24 127.12
C ARG A 506 -26.06 -119.56 128.41
N ALA A 507 -25.13 -118.70 128.83
CA ALA A 507 -24.30 -118.90 130.03
C ALA A 507 -24.99 -118.53 131.36
N GLY A 508 -26.22 -117.97 131.34
CA GLY A 508 -27.00 -117.67 132.55
C GLY A 508 -26.36 -116.61 133.46
N GLU A 509 -26.36 -116.84 134.78
CA GLU A 509 -25.81 -115.92 135.79
C GLU A 509 -24.32 -115.57 135.55
N ALA A 510 -23.52 -116.52 135.04
CA ALA A 510 -22.09 -116.33 134.75
C ALA A 510 -21.84 -115.43 133.51
N GLY A 511 -22.84 -115.22 132.65
CA GLY A 511 -22.73 -114.45 131.41
C GLY A 511 -23.07 -112.95 131.52
N ARG A 512 -23.53 -112.45 132.68
CA ARG A 512 -24.00 -111.06 132.83
C ARG A 512 -22.98 -109.99 132.42
N GLY A 513 -21.70 -110.18 132.77
CA GLY A 513 -20.62 -109.25 132.38
C GLY A 513 -20.37 -109.24 130.87
N PHE A 514 -20.44 -110.42 130.23
CA PHE A 514 -20.32 -110.56 128.78
C PHE A 514 -21.51 -109.95 128.03
N ALA A 515 -22.73 -110.09 128.55
CA ALA A 515 -23.93 -109.47 127.98
C ALA A 515 -23.83 -107.94 127.95
N LEU A 516 -23.28 -107.32 129.00
CA LEU A 516 -23.07 -105.87 129.06
C LEU A 516 -22.04 -105.40 128.02
N VAL A 517 -20.92 -106.12 127.90
CA VAL A 517 -19.89 -105.82 126.88
C VAL A 517 -20.45 -105.98 125.47
N ALA A 518 -21.22 -107.04 125.21
CA ALA A 518 -21.87 -107.28 123.92
C ALA A 518 -22.89 -106.16 123.59
N ALA A 519 -23.69 -105.72 124.55
CA ALA A 519 -24.63 -104.61 124.35
C ALA A 519 -23.91 -103.29 124.06
N GLU A 520 -22.79 -103.00 124.74
CA GLU A 520 -22.00 -101.78 124.47
C GLU A 520 -21.26 -101.86 123.12
N MET A 521 -20.76 -103.03 122.72
CA MET A 521 -20.18 -103.25 121.39
C MET A 521 -21.20 -103.07 120.27
N ARG A 522 -22.42 -103.59 120.45
CA ARG A 522 -23.54 -103.39 119.53
C ARG A 522 -23.89 -101.90 119.40
N ARG A 523 -24.01 -101.21 120.54
CA ARG A 523 -24.29 -99.76 120.57
C ARG A 523 -23.17 -98.93 119.93
N LEU A 524 -21.91 -99.36 120.07
CA LEU A 524 -20.77 -98.76 119.40
C LEU A 524 -20.83 -98.99 117.89
N ALA A 525 -21.13 -100.22 117.44
CA ALA A 525 -21.29 -100.54 116.03
C ALA A 525 -22.43 -99.73 115.37
N GLU A 526 -23.62 -99.68 116.00
CA GLU A 526 -24.75 -98.85 115.56
C GLU A 526 -24.37 -97.36 115.49
N ARG A 527 -23.60 -96.85 116.46
CA ARG A 527 -23.09 -95.47 116.45
C ARG A 527 -22.06 -95.23 115.34
N VAL A 528 -21.16 -96.17 115.07
CA VAL A 528 -20.19 -96.07 113.97
C VAL A 528 -20.91 -96.05 112.62
N THR A 529 -21.92 -96.91 112.42
CA THR A 529 -22.74 -96.91 111.21
C THR A 529 -23.47 -95.57 111.00
N GLY A 530 -24.01 -94.99 112.07
CA GLY A 530 -24.62 -93.65 112.03
C GLY A 530 -23.62 -92.56 111.62
N ILE A 531 -22.41 -92.56 112.20
CA ILE A 531 -21.34 -91.62 111.83
C ILE A 531 -20.91 -91.82 110.37
N VAL A 532 -20.79 -93.06 109.91
CA VAL A 532 -20.43 -93.37 108.51
C VAL A 532 -21.50 -92.84 107.55
N ALA A 533 -22.79 -92.98 107.87
CA ALA A 533 -23.88 -92.44 107.07
C ALA A 533 -23.84 -90.90 107.00
N ASP A 534 -23.60 -90.23 108.14
CA ASP A 534 -23.49 -88.77 108.21
C ASP A 534 -22.29 -88.25 107.39
N VAL A 535 -21.10 -88.85 107.58
CA VAL A 535 -19.90 -88.49 106.81
C VAL A 535 -20.09 -88.82 105.32
N GLY A 536 -20.73 -89.94 104.99
CA GLY A 536 -21.09 -90.30 103.62
C GLY A 536 -22.00 -89.25 102.96
N GLY A 537 -22.96 -88.70 103.71
CA GLY A 537 -23.80 -87.59 103.26
C GLY A 537 -23.01 -86.30 102.99
N GLN A 538 -22.04 -85.97 103.85
CA GLN A 538 -21.15 -84.82 103.66
C GLN A 538 -20.24 -84.99 102.43
N VAL A 539 -19.64 -86.17 102.27
CA VAL A 539 -18.80 -86.55 101.12
C VAL A 539 -19.60 -86.48 99.82
N SER A 540 -20.85 -86.97 99.81
CA SER A 540 -21.77 -86.83 98.68
C SER A 540 -22.05 -85.36 98.33
N THR A 541 -22.25 -84.52 99.35
CA THR A 541 -22.45 -83.07 99.17
C THR A 541 -21.21 -82.39 98.59
N ILE A 542 -20.01 -82.72 99.09
CA ILE A 542 -18.73 -82.23 98.55
C ILE A 542 -18.57 -82.65 97.09
N ARG A 543 -18.89 -83.91 96.75
CA ARG A 543 -18.83 -84.40 95.37
C ARG A 543 -19.78 -83.63 94.46
N SER A 544 -21.03 -83.43 94.87
CA SER A 544 -22.00 -82.63 94.10
C SER A 544 -21.54 -81.18 93.90
N ALA A 545 -20.99 -80.56 94.95
CA ALA A 545 -20.41 -79.22 94.86
C ALA A 545 -19.19 -79.16 93.94
N SER A 546 -18.34 -80.20 93.94
CA SER A 546 -17.19 -80.35 93.05
C SER A 546 -17.64 -80.46 91.59
N THR A 547 -18.64 -81.30 91.28
CA THR A 547 -19.21 -81.40 89.92
C THR A 547 -19.83 -80.09 89.44
N ALA A 548 -20.58 -79.38 90.30
CA ALA A 548 -21.13 -78.07 89.97
C ALA A 548 -20.01 -77.04 89.71
N SER A 549 -18.95 -77.06 90.54
CA SER A 549 -17.78 -76.19 90.37
C SER A 549 -17.05 -76.49 89.06
N GLN A 550 -16.92 -77.76 88.69
CA GLN A 550 -16.33 -78.19 87.42
C GLN A 550 -17.08 -77.60 86.21
N ALA A 551 -18.41 -77.68 86.22
CA ALA A 551 -19.26 -77.15 85.16
C ALA A 551 -19.11 -75.62 85.04
N ALA A 552 -19.17 -74.89 86.16
CA ALA A 552 -18.98 -73.43 86.18
C ALA A 552 -17.56 -73.02 85.72
N THR A 553 -16.55 -73.82 86.05
CA THR A 553 -15.16 -73.58 85.64
C THR A 553 -14.99 -73.81 84.13
N ASN A 554 -15.63 -74.83 83.56
CA ASN A 554 -15.62 -75.04 82.11
C ASN A 554 -16.33 -73.91 81.34
N GLU A 555 -17.45 -73.41 81.85
CA GLU A 555 -18.14 -72.25 81.27
C GLU A 555 -17.27 -70.98 81.35
N SER A 556 -16.58 -70.78 82.47
CA SER A 556 -15.61 -69.69 82.65
C SER A 556 -14.45 -69.77 81.65
N ARG A 557 -13.99 -70.99 81.35
CA ARG A 557 -12.94 -71.23 80.35
C ARG A 557 -13.41 -70.83 78.95
N GLU A 558 -14.59 -71.28 78.54
CA GLU A 558 -15.18 -70.92 77.25
C GLU A 558 -15.38 -69.41 77.12
N LEU A 559 -15.86 -68.76 78.18
CA LEU A 559 -16.00 -67.30 78.22
C LEU A 559 -14.66 -66.58 78.06
N ALA A 560 -13.60 -67.06 78.72
CA ALA A 560 -12.25 -66.49 78.58
C ALA A 560 -11.70 -66.67 77.15
N GLU A 561 -11.87 -67.85 76.54
CA GLU A 561 -11.46 -68.11 75.15
C GLU A 561 -12.20 -67.19 74.16
N ASN A 562 -13.50 -67.03 74.34
CA ASN A 562 -14.33 -66.13 73.53
C ASN A 562 -13.93 -64.66 73.72
N THR A 563 -13.63 -64.24 74.96
CA THR A 563 -13.17 -62.88 75.28
C THR A 563 -11.82 -62.59 74.62
N ALA A 564 -10.87 -63.52 74.71
CA ALA A 564 -9.57 -63.41 74.02
C ALA A 564 -9.74 -63.36 72.49
N GLY A 565 -10.66 -64.16 71.94
CA GLY A 565 -11.02 -64.12 70.51
C GLY A 565 -11.58 -62.76 70.08
N ALA A 566 -12.50 -62.19 70.86
CA ALA A 566 -13.08 -60.88 70.61
C ALA A 566 -12.02 -59.76 70.70
N ALA A 567 -11.16 -59.79 71.72
CA ALA A 567 -10.09 -58.83 71.89
C ALA A 567 -9.12 -58.83 70.69
N ARG A 568 -8.67 -60.01 70.23
CA ARG A 568 -7.83 -60.13 69.03
C ARG A 568 -8.51 -59.56 67.78
N LYS A 569 -9.81 -59.80 67.62
CA LYS A 569 -10.58 -59.27 66.50
C LYS A 569 -10.66 -57.74 66.54
N ILE A 570 -10.92 -57.16 67.72
CA ILE A 570 -10.94 -55.70 67.93
C ILE A 570 -9.57 -55.11 67.59
N SER A 571 -8.47 -55.68 68.07
CA SER A 571 -7.12 -55.20 67.74
C SER A 571 -6.86 -55.21 66.23
N TYR A 572 -7.23 -56.29 65.54
CA TYR A 572 -7.07 -56.38 64.09
C TYR A 572 -7.90 -55.33 63.33
N GLU A 573 -9.18 -55.17 63.66
CA GLU A 573 -10.05 -54.17 63.01
C GLU A 573 -9.56 -52.74 63.29
N THR A 574 -9.07 -52.48 64.51
CA THR A 574 -8.54 -51.18 64.91
C THR A 574 -7.21 -50.86 64.20
N GLU A 575 -6.34 -51.85 64.00
CA GLU A 575 -5.11 -51.68 63.21
C GLU A 575 -5.42 -51.32 61.74
N GLN A 576 -6.45 -51.95 61.15
CA GLN A 576 -6.93 -51.58 59.81
C GLN A 576 -7.48 -50.16 59.79
N GLN A 577 -8.27 -49.78 60.79
CA GLN A 577 -8.80 -48.42 60.93
C GLN A 577 -7.66 -47.39 61.09
N GLY A 578 -6.59 -47.72 61.82
CA GLY A 578 -5.39 -46.88 61.95
C GLY A 578 -4.75 -46.60 60.59
N ARG A 579 -4.54 -47.64 59.76
CA ARG A 579 -4.02 -47.48 58.39
C ARG A 579 -4.93 -46.61 57.51
N SER A 580 -6.25 -46.81 57.59
CA SER A 580 -7.21 -45.96 56.85
C SER A 580 -7.17 -44.51 57.33
N THR A 581 -6.95 -44.29 58.62
CA THR A 581 -6.83 -42.93 59.21
C THR A 581 -5.54 -42.25 58.75
N GLU A 582 -4.43 -42.98 58.64
CA GLU A 582 -3.17 -42.47 58.09
C GLU A 582 -3.32 -42.07 56.61
N GLN A 583 -3.99 -42.91 55.81
CA GLN A 583 -4.33 -42.57 54.42
C GLN A 583 -5.23 -41.34 54.31
N LEU A 584 -6.19 -41.21 55.23
CA LEU A 584 -7.07 -40.04 55.29
C LEU A 584 -6.28 -38.78 55.65
N ALA A 585 -5.31 -38.85 56.55
CA ALA A 585 -4.42 -37.74 56.89
C ALA A 585 -3.62 -37.25 55.65
N VAL A 586 -3.06 -38.19 54.88
CA VAL A 586 -2.36 -37.87 53.63
C VAL A 586 -3.31 -37.20 52.62
N ALA A 587 -4.52 -37.72 52.47
CA ALA A 587 -5.52 -37.14 51.58
C ALA A 587 -5.90 -35.71 52.01
N VAL A 588 -6.09 -35.45 53.31
CA VAL A 588 -6.37 -34.11 53.84
C VAL A 588 -5.23 -33.14 53.52
N HIS A 589 -3.97 -33.56 53.70
CA HIS A 589 -2.80 -32.75 53.32
C HIS A 589 -2.81 -32.38 51.83
N GLN A 590 -3.12 -33.35 50.96
CA GLN A 590 -3.19 -33.09 49.52
C GLN A 590 -4.32 -32.10 49.16
N VAL A 591 -5.46 -32.18 49.84
CA VAL A 591 -6.56 -31.22 49.61
C VAL A 591 -6.18 -29.81 50.12
N VAL A 592 -5.39 -29.70 51.19
CA VAL A 592 -4.84 -28.42 51.64
C VAL A 592 -3.91 -27.80 50.59
N GLU A 593 -3.04 -28.60 49.95
CA GLU A 593 -2.20 -28.11 48.84
C GLU A 593 -3.03 -27.64 47.65
N ILE A 594 -4.08 -28.37 47.29
CA ILE A 594 -5.02 -27.97 46.22
C ILE A 594 -5.71 -26.66 46.58
N ALA A 595 -6.20 -26.50 47.82
CA ALA A 595 -6.84 -25.26 48.26
C ALA A 595 -5.88 -24.06 48.19
N ALA A 596 -4.61 -24.25 48.56
CA ALA A 596 -3.59 -23.21 48.44
C ALA A 596 -3.30 -22.86 46.97
N ALA A 597 -3.21 -23.86 46.08
CA ALA A 597 -3.04 -23.64 44.65
C ALA A 597 -4.24 -22.91 44.03
N THR A 598 -5.47 -23.23 44.47
CA THR A 598 -6.69 -22.53 44.07
C THR A 598 -6.63 -21.06 44.48
N SER A 599 -6.23 -20.74 45.72
CA SER A 599 -6.08 -19.35 46.19
C SER A 599 -5.06 -18.56 45.35
N ALA A 600 -3.93 -19.19 45.00
CA ALA A 600 -2.93 -18.58 44.12
C ALA A 600 -3.48 -18.34 42.70
N ALA A 601 -4.21 -19.30 42.13
CA ALA A 601 -4.85 -19.16 40.82
C ALA A 601 -5.93 -18.06 40.82
N THR A 602 -6.73 -17.95 41.89
CA THR A 602 -7.70 -16.86 42.07
C THR A 602 -7.01 -15.50 42.09
N SER A 603 -5.89 -15.38 42.81
CA SER A 603 -5.09 -14.14 42.85
C SER A 603 -4.52 -13.76 41.47
N GLN A 604 -4.06 -14.74 40.69
CA GLN A 604 -3.60 -14.49 39.33
C GLN A 604 -4.77 -14.06 38.41
N THR A 605 -5.93 -14.69 38.56
CA THR A 605 -7.14 -14.36 37.79
C THR A 605 -7.59 -12.93 38.07
N ARG A 606 -7.48 -12.47 39.33
CA ARG A 606 -7.71 -11.06 39.69
C ARG A 606 -6.80 -10.11 38.93
N ALA A 607 -5.49 -10.36 38.95
CA ALA A 607 -4.54 -9.51 38.24
C ALA A 607 -4.86 -9.44 36.73
N THR A 608 -5.32 -10.54 36.13
CA THR A 608 -5.76 -10.54 34.72
C THR A 608 -7.05 -9.75 34.51
N ALA A 609 -8.03 -9.86 35.40
CA ALA A 609 -9.28 -9.11 35.31
C ALA A 609 -9.06 -7.59 35.47
N GLU A 610 -8.18 -7.18 36.40
CA GLU A 610 -7.74 -5.79 36.54
C GLU A 610 -7.05 -5.28 35.27
N GLY A 611 -6.19 -6.10 34.65
CA GLY A 611 -5.54 -5.78 33.38
C GLY A 611 -6.53 -5.62 32.22
N LEU A 612 -7.53 -6.50 32.12
CA LEU A 612 -8.60 -6.41 31.11
C LEU A 612 -9.43 -5.13 31.29
N ARG A 613 -9.77 -4.76 32.54
CA ARG A 613 -10.47 -3.51 32.84
C ARG A 613 -9.65 -2.29 32.42
N ALA A 614 -8.35 -2.27 32.73
CA ALA A 614 -7.46 -1.19 32.31
C ALA A 614 -7.34 -1.09 30.78
N HIS A 615 -7.33 -2.22 30.06
CA HIS A 615 -7.36 -2.23 28.60
C HIS A 615 -8.68 -1.72 28.03
N ALA A 616 -9.82 -2.09 28.63
CA ALA A 616 -11.12 -1.56 28.23
C ALA A 616 -11.20 -0.02 28.43
N GLU A 617 -10.76 0.49 29.57
CA GLU A 617 -10.69 1.94 29.85
C GLU A 617 -9.76 2.67 28.86
N SER A 618 -8.62 2.06 28.51
CA SER A 618 -7.70 2.62 27.51
C SER A 618 -8.32 2.67 26.11
N LEU A 619 -9.04 1.62 25.70
CA LEU A 619 -9.79 1.60 24.43
C LEU A 619 -10.91 2.64 24.42
N GLU A 620 -11.62 2.81 25.54
CA GLU A 620 -12.62 3.86 25.69
C GLU A 620 -11.98 5.24 25.54
N GLN A 621 -10.86 5.50 26.20
CA GLN A 621 -10.14 6.77 26.09
C GLN A 621 -9.63 7.04 24.66
N LEU A 622 -9.11 6.02 23.98
CA LEU A 622 -8.63 6.11 22.59
C LEU A 622 -9.76 6.31 21.58
N THR A 623 -10.95 5.80 21.86
CA THR A 623 -12.12 6.00 21.00
C THR A 623 -12.85 7.30 21.30
N ALA A 624 -12.79 7.80 22.54
CA ALA A 624 -13.40 9.06 22.96
C ALA A 624 -12.81 10.31 22.29
N GLN A 625 -11.62 10.23 21.70
CA GLN A 625 -11.06 11.33 20.90
C GLN A 625 -11.77 11.51 19.55
N PHE A 626 -12.53 10.50 19.09
CA PHE A 626 -13.28 10.55 17.84
C PHE A 626 -14.70 11.06 18.08
N HIS A 627 -15.15 12.00 17.24
CA HIS A 627 -16.54 12.47 17.21
C HIS A 627 -17.32 11.61 16.20
N LEU A 628 -18.28 10.83 16.70
CA LEU A 628 -19.02 9.85 15.92
C LEU A 628 -20.34 10.41 15.40
N ARG A 629 -20.83 9.83 14.31
CA ARG A 629 -22.15 10.18 13.79
C ARG A 629 -23.25 9.74 14.75
N GLY A 630 -23.88 10.71 15.42
CA GLY A 630 -24.97 10.49 16.37
C GLY A 630 -24.65 10.88 17.81
N ASP A 631 -23.46 11.47 18.06
CA ASP A 631 -23.15 12.11 19.34
C ASP A 631 -23.81 13.51 19.50
N ASP A 632 -24.54 14.01 18.47
CA ASP A 632 -25.44 15.18 18.50
C ASP A 632 -26.91 14.78 18.75
#